data_AF-A0A929FEY7-F1
#
_entry.id   AF-A0A929FEY7-F1
#
_cell.length_a   1.000
_cell.length_b   1.000
_cell.length_c   1.000
_cell.angle_alpha   90.00
_cell.angle_beta   90.00
_cell.angle_gamma   90.00
#
_symmetry.space_group_name_H-M   'P 1'
#
loop_
_entity.id
_entity.type
_entity.pdbx_description
1 polymer ?
#
loop_
_entity_poly.entity_id
_entity_poly.type
_entity_poly.pdbx_seq_one_letter_code
_entity_poly.pdbx_strand_id
1 'polypeptide(L)'
;MNDPGEIEVSPNSSLSSAVAVAGGPTGDAALSRVEFIRLSEEGAIERQEVDLRNLSDDIQVQEGDVVIVPERNSSSILEWAGRILTPFNSLFTIFQRIDQLSR
;
A
#
# COMPACT_ATOMS: atom_id res chain seq x y z
N MET A 1 10.83 -1.11 -6.52
CA MET A 1 10.42 0.21 -7.05
C MET A 1 11.62 1.13 -7.03
N ASN A 2 11.73 2.10 -7.94
CA ASN A 2 12.89 2.99 -7.98
C ASN A 2 12.81 4.15 -6.98
N ASP A 3 11.61 4.55 -6.57
CA ASP A 3 11.39 5.58 -5.55
C ASP A 3 10.31 5.13 -4.55
N PRO A 4 10.63 4.19 -3.64
CA PRO A 4 9.69 3.73 -2.62
C PRO A 4 9.55 4.76 -1.50
N GLY A 5 8.33 5.00 -1.04
CA GLY A 5 8.06 5.92 0.05
C GLY A 5 6.60 6.32 0.10
N GLU A 6 6.30 7.35 0.90
CA GLU A 6 5.03 8.06 0.81
C GLU A 6 4.98 8.83 -0.51
N ILE A 7 3.95 8.57 -1.31
CA ILE A 7 3.76 9.21 -2.61
C ILE A 7 2.39 9.90 -2.65
N GLU A 8 2.37 11.12 -3.15
CA GLU A 8 1.12 11.78 -3.51
C GLU A 8 0.73 11.39 -4.93
N VAL A 9 -0.52 10.97 -5.09
CA VAL A 9 -1.09 10.61 -6.39
C VAL A 9 -2.36 11.41 -6.63
N SER A 10 -2.72 11.60 -7.91
CA SER A 10 -3.99 12.26 -8.26
C SER A 10 -5.18 11.49 -7.69
N PRO A 11 -6.29 12.17 -7.33
CA PRO A 11 -7.52 11.51 -6.94
C PRO A 11 -7.96 10.49 -8.00
N ASN A 12 -8.39 9.31 -7.58
CA ASN A 12 -8.77 8.20 -8.46
C ASN A 12 -7.60 7.68 -9.33
N SER A 13 -6.38 7.67 -8.78
CA SER A 13 -5.29 6.92 -9.40
C SER A 13 -5.52 5.42 -9.20
N SER A 14 -5.19 4.64 -10.23
CA SER A 14 -5.16 3.17 -10.09
C SER A 14 -3.94 2.72 -9.28
N LEU A 15 -3.95 1.48 -8.81
CA LEU A 15 -2.82 0.86 -8.15
C LEU A 15 -1.59 0.85 -9.05
N SER A 16 -1.75 0.43 -10.31
CA SER A 16 -0.71 0.46 -11.34
C SER A 16 -0.14 1.85 -11.59
N SER A 17 -0.99 2.89 -11.56
CA SER A 17 -0.54 4.28 -11.74
C SER A 17 0.30 4.74 -10.56
N ALA A 18 -0.12 4.41 -9.33
CA ALA A 18 0.68 4.69 -8.13
C ALA A 18 2.05 4.00 -8.19
N VAL A 19 2.11 2.74 -8.64
CA VAL A 19 3.38 2.05 -8.88
C VAL A 19 4.25 2.74 -9.92
N ALA A 20 3.64 3.28 -10.98
CA ALA A 20 4.36 4.03 -12.01
C ALA A 20 4.92 5.35 -11.47
N VAL A 21 4.14 6.08 -10.65
CA VAL A 21 4.57 7.32 -9.99
C VAL A 21 5.75 7.08 -9.05
N ALA A 22 5.78 5.95 -8.35
CA ALA A 22 6.92 5.50 -7.52
C ALA A 22 8.17 5.07 -8.32
N GLY A 23 8.31 5.55 -9.57
CA GLY A 23 9.42 5.25 -10.47
C GLY A 23 9.34 3.86 -11.13
N GLY A 24 8.19 3.19 -11.03
CA GLY A 24 7.93 1.91 -11.67
C GLY A 24 8.59 0.69 -11.01
N PRO A 25 8.28 -0.52 -11.50
CA PRO A 25 8.90 -1.75 -11.03
C PRO A 25 10.38 -1.82 -11.43
N THR A 26 11.19 -2.36 -10.52
CA THR A 26 12.59 -2.71 -10.80
C THR A 26 12.65 -4.02 -11.57
N GLY A 27 13.81 -4.32 -12.19
CA GLY A 27 13.96 -5.51 -13.03
C GLY A 27 13.68 -6.84 -12.31
N ASP A 28 13.86 -6.87 -10.99
CA ASP A 28 13.65 -8.00 -10.08
C ASP A 28 12.28 -8.00 -9.38
N ALA A 29 11.41 -7.02 -9.64
CA ALA A 29 10.08 -6.96 -9.07
C ALA A 29 9.21 -8.18 -9.44
N ALA A 30 8.45 -8.67 -8.46
CA ALA A 30 7.49 -9.75 -8.58
C ALA A 30 6.07 -9.18 -8.74
N LEU A 31 5.80 -8.58 -9.89
CA LEU A 31 4.51 -7.94 -10.19
C LEU A 31 3.29 -8.88 -10.09
N SER A 32 3.48 -10.20 -10.14
CA SER A 32 2.39 -11.16 -9.96
C SER A 32 1.95 -11.35 -8.51
N ARG A 33 2.65 -10.74 -7.54
CA ARG A 33 2.40 -10.86 -6.10
C ARG A 33 2.45 -9.50 -5.41
N VAL A 34 1.88 -8.47 -6.05
CA VAL A 34 1.81 -7.15 -5.43
C VAL A 34 0.82 -7.22 -4.28
N GLU A 35 1.18 -6.71 -3.13
CA GLU A 35 0.34 -6.78 -1.93
C GLU A 35 -0.26 -5.41 -1.69
N PHE A 36 -1.59 -5.36 -1.69
CA PHE A 36 -2.38 -4.16 -1.42
C PHE A 36 -3.04 -4.29 -0.06
N ILE A 37 -2.88 -3.27 0.77
CA ILE A 37 -3.43 -3.20 2.12
C ILE A 37 -4.22 -1.92 2.29
N ARG A 38 -5.43 -2.06 2.85
CA ARG A 38 -6.33 -0.96 3.16
C ARG A 38 -6.92 -1.14 4.56
N LEU A 39 -7.21 -0.02 5.22
CA LEU A 39 -8.09 0.01 6.38
C LEU A 39 -9.52 0.23 5.90
N SER A 40 -10.42 -0.69 6.20
CA SER A 40 -11.85 -0.51 5.94
C SER A 40 -12.41 0.61 6.82
N GLU A 41 -13.57 1.16 6.44
CA GLU A 41 -14.28 2.16 7.24
C GLU A 41 -14.63 1.65 8.65
N GLU A 42 -14.74 0.33 8.81
CA GLU A 42 -15.03 -0.35 10.09
C GLU A 42 -13.75 -0.56 10.94
N GLY A 43 -12.60 -0.12 10.45
CA GLY A 43 -11.30 -0.27 11.12
C GLY A 43 -10.68 -1.66 10.96
N ALA A 44 -11.17 -2.47 10.01
CA ALA A 44 -10.56 -3.77 9.70
C ALA A 44 -9.44 -3.62 8.67
N ILE A 45 -8.35 -4.37 8.84
CA ILE A 45 -7.27 -4.39 7.85
C ILE A 45 -7.64 -5.39 6.76
N GLU A 46 -7.80 -4.91 5.55
CA GLU A 46 -8.00 -5.69 4.34
C GLU A 46 -6.68 -5.85 3.60
N ARG A 47 -6.38 -7.08 3.16
CA ARG A 47 -5.20 -7.40 2.37
C ARG A 47 -5.60 -8.22 1.15
N GLN A 48 -5.09 -7.84 -0.01
CA GLN A 48 -5.25 -8.60 -1.25
C GLN A 48 -3.92 -8.68 -2.02
N GLU A 49 -3.66 -9.84 -2.62
CA GLU A 49 -2.61 -10.02 -3.61
C GLU A 49 -3.17 -9.62 -4.98
N VAL A 50 -2.44 -8.78 -5.72
CA VAL A 50 -2.81 -8.22 -7.02
C VAL A 50 -1.73 -8.58 -8.05
N ASP A 51 -2.17 -9.05 -9.21
CA ASP A 51 -1.29 -9.28 -10.36
C ASP A 51 -1.22 -8.04 -11.25
N LEU A 52 -0.12 -7.30 -11.15
CA LEU A 52 0.15 -6.11 -11.96
C LEU A 52 1.12 -6.39 -13.13
N ARG A 53 1.32 -7.64 -13.56
CA ARG A 53 2.22 -7.94 -14.69
C ARG A 53 1.83 -7.21 -15.99
N ASN A 54 0.54 -6.97 -16.17
CA ASN A 54 0.01 -6.23 -17.31
C ASN A 54 -0.08 -4.71 -17.06
N LEU A 55 0.37 -4.23 -15.89
CA LEU A 55 0.29 -2.83 -15.47
C LEU A 55 -1.11 -2.23 -15.62
N SER A 56 -2.14 -3.05 -15.34
CA SER A 56 -3.54 -2.68 -15.46
C SER A 56 -4.32 -3.33 -14.32
N ASP A 57 -5.20 -2.55 -13.72
CA ASP A 57 -6.09 -2.92 -12.62
C ASP A 57 -7.27 -1.95 -12.57
N ASP A 58 -8.30 -2.30 -11.81
CA ASP A 58 -9.48 -1.48 -11.51
C ASP A 58 -9.49 -0.94 -10.07
N ILE A 59 -8.39 -1.12 -9.33
CA ILE A 59 -8.28 -0.76 -7.91
C ILE A 59 -7.89 0.71 -7.81
N GLN A 60 -8.83 1.51 -7.31
CA GLN A 60 -8.58 2.91 -6.99
C GLN A 60 -7.87 3.02 -5.65
N VAL A 61 -6.70 3.67 -5.63
CA VAL A 61 -5.97 3.93 -4.38
C VAL A 61 -6.56 5.13 -3.65
N GLN A 62 -6.49 5.06 -2.33
CA GLN A 62 -7.00 6.04 -1.37
C GLN A 62 -5.89 6.45 -0.41
N GLU A 63 -6.11 7.54 0.31
CA GLU A 63 -5.23 7.97 1.38
C GLU A 63 -5.08 6.85 2.43
N GLY A 64 -3.84 6.57 2.83
CA GLY A 64 -3.54 5.52 3.81
C GLY A 64 -3.46 4.11 3.25
N ASP A 65 -3.72 3.89 1.96
CA ASP A 65 -3.45 2.61 1.31
C ASP A 65 -1.94 2.32 1.27
N VAL A 66 -1.59 1.04 1.41
CA VAL A 66 -0.20 0.58 1.31
C VAL A 66 -0.06 -0.40 0.16
N VAL A 67 0.93 -0.15 -0.70
CA VAL A 67 1.26 -0.99 -1.84
C VAL A 67 2.66 -1.55 -1.66
N ILE A 68 2.80 -2.87 -1.64
CA ILE A 68 4.11 -3.53 -1.58
C ILE A 68 4.36 -4.30 -2.85
N VAL A 69 5.47 -3.98 -3.50
CA VAL A 69 5.98 -4.71 -4.65
C VAL A 69 7.18 -5.54 -4.21
N PRO A 70 7.02 -6.86 -3.96
CA PRO A 70 8.13 -7.70 -3.52
C PRO A 70 9.11 -7.97 -4.66
N GLU A 71 10.33 -8.38 -4.32
CA GLU A 71 11.30 -8.93 -5.27
C GLU A 71 11.01 -10.42 -5.54
N ARG A 72 11.37 -10.93 -6.73
CA ARG A 72 11.09 -12.32 -7.14
C ARG A 72 11.65 -13.38 -6.19
N ASN A 73 12.82 -13.11 -5.60
CA ASN A 73 13.53 -14.03 -4.73
C ASN A 73 13.36 -13.70 -3.23
N SER A 74 12.49 -12.75 -2.88
CA SER A 74 12.22 -12.39 -1.49
C SER A 74 11.07 -13.23 -0.93
N SER A 75 11.35 -13.97 0.14
CA SER A 75 10.34 -14.65 0.96
C SER A 75 9.83 -13.78 2.12
N SER A 76 10.40 -12.59 2.30
CA SER A 76 10.23 -11.73 3.48
C SER A 76 8.95 -10.90 3.46
N ILE A 77 7.89 -11.40 2.80
CA ILE A 77 6.63 -10.66 2.67
C ILE A 77 6.02 -10.38 4.06
N LEU A 78 6.18 -11.32 4.98
CA LEU A 78 5.71 -11.20 6.35
C LEU A 78 6.54 -10.21 7.19
N GLU A 79 7.82 -10.02 6.87
CA GLU A 79 8.70 -9.09 7.60
C GLU A 79 8.42 -7.64 7.25
N TRP A 80 8.10 -7.32 5.99
CA TRP A 80 7.67 -5.97 5.62
C TRP A 80 6.30 -5.65 6.23
N ALA A 81 5.39 -6.63 6.27
CA ALA A 81 4.06 -6.43 6.84
C ALA A 81 4.16 -6.11 8.33
N GLY A 82 5.01 -6.83 9.07
CA GLY A 82 5.26 -6.55 10.48
C GLY A 82 5.80 -5.13 10.74
N ARG A 83 6.70 -4.62 9.89
CA ARG A 83 7.34 -3.30 10.06
C ARG A 83 6.47 -2.11 9.67
N ILE A 84 5.50 -2.32 8.78
CA ILE A 84 4.47 -1.34 8.43
C ILE A 84 3.39 -1.39 9.52
N LEU A 85 2.80 -2.56 9.79
CA LEU A 85 1.64 -2.67 10.66
C LEU A 85 1.92 -2.34 12.14
N THR A 86 3.16 -2.51 12.63
CA THR A 86 3.51 -2.18 14.02
C THR A 86 3.54 -0.68 14.35
N PRO A 87 4.15 0.22 13.56
CA PRO A 87 4.07 1.67 13.78
C PRO A 87 2.74 2.30 13.35
N PHE A 88 2.05 1.77 12.32
CA PHE A 88 0.80 2.39 11.85
C PHE A 88 -0.35 2.33 12.87
N ASN A 89 -0.42 1.30 13.74
CA ASN A 89 -1.34 1.30 14.89
C ASN A 89 -1.18 2.54 15.81
N SER A 90 0.01 3.16 15.82
CA SER A 90 0.27 4.37 16.61
C SER A 90 -0.27 5.64 15.95
N LEU A 91 -0.21 5.73 14.61
CA LEU A 91 -0.77 6.87 13.86
C LEU A 91 -2.30 6.85 13.88
N PHE A 92 -2.93 5.68 13.72
CA PHE A 92 -4.40 5.57 13.77
C PHE A 92 -4.99 5.90 15.15
N THR A 93 -4.28 5.62 16.25
CA THR A 93 -4.70 6.05 17.60
C THR A 93 -4.71 7.57 17.74
N ILE A 94 -3.80 8.28 17.08
CA ILE A 94 -3.71 9.75 17.15
C ILE A 94 -4.86 10.38 16.37
N PHE A 95 -5.16 9.90 15.16
CA PHE A 95 -6.28 10.41 14.36
C PHE A 95 -7.64 10.15 15.03
N GLN A 96 -7.86 8.96 15.60
CA GLN A 96 -9.10 8.67 16.35
C GLN A 96 -9.25 9.50 17.64
N ARG A 97 -8.15 9.94 18.26
CA ARG A 97 -8.20 10.84 19.43
C ARG A 97 -8.55 12.29 19.04
N ILE A 98 -8.09 12.77 17.89
CA ILE A 98 -8.38 14.13 17.42
C ILE A 98 -9.88 14.27 17.11
N ASP A 99 -10.48 13.25 16.49
CA ASP A 99 -11.90 13.27 16.11
C ASP A 99 -12.84 13.22 17.34
N GLN A 100 -12.40 12.58 18.44
CA GLN A 100 -13.12 12.58 19.73
C GLN A 100 -13.04 13.89 20.51
N LEU A 101 -12.10 14.79 20.20
CA LEU A 101 -11.97 16.10 20.85
C LEU A 101 -12.83 17.19 20.19
N SER A 102 -13.48 16.86 19.06
CA SER A 102 -14.38 17.74 18.31
C SER A 102 -15.87 17.54 18.65
N ARG A 103 -16.20 16.83 19.74
CA ARG A 103 -17.56 16.75 20.31
C ARG A 103 -17.59 17.10 21.78
#